data_AF-A0A2R5L7E0-F1
#
_entry.id   AF-A0A2R5L7E0-F1
#
_cell.length_a   1.000
_cell.length_b   1.000
_cell.length_c   1.000
_cell.angle_alpha   90.00
_cell.angle_beta   90.00
_cell.angle_gamma   90.00
#
_symmetry.space_group_name_H-M   'P 1'
#
loop_
_entity.id
_entity.type
_entity.pdbx_description
1 polymer ?
#
loop_
_entity_poly.entity_id
_entity_poly.type
_entity_poly.pdbx_seq_one_letter_code
_entity_poly.pdbx_strand_id
1 'polypeptide(L)'
;LAGYGGAGLDAATRAIMSRVLHPTLQLKFNMHGKKGNKVAFKGTSLCGVVVGAIMQRAPGVETLTVQKTVGRFLAGAADRDGGRRRRKSVLGVADENAPYDQITL
;
A
#
# COMPACT_ATOMS: atom_id res chain seq x y z
N LEU A 1 -12.62 -18.57 14.72
CA LEU A 1 -12.41 -17.31 13.94
C LEU A 1 -10.93 -17.01 13.61
N ALA A 2 -9.98 -17.94 13.84
CA ALA A 2 -8.55 -17.74 13.60
C ALA A 2 -8.06 -18.32 12.24
N GLY A 3 -8.89 -18.31 11.20
CA GLY A 3 -8.64 -19.04 9.94
C GLY A 3 -8.23 -18.21 8.73
N TYR A 4 -8.32 -16.88 8.79
CA TYR A 4 -7.81 -15.98 7.76
C TYR A 4 -6.91 -14.97 8.46
N GLY A 5 -5.65 -14.81 8.05
CA GLY A 5 -4.64 -13.98 8.72
C GLY A 5 -4.98 -12.48 8.81
N GLY A 6 -5.96 -12.12 9.65
CA GLY A 6 -6.70 -10.87 9.56
C GLY A 6 -6.81 -10.05 10.85
N ALA A 7 -6.24 -10.52 11.97
CA ALA A 7 -6.28 -9.80 13.24
C ALA A 7 -4.97 -9.05 13.58
N GLY A 8 -3.98 -9.08 12.69
CA GLY A 8 -2.68 -8.45 12.91
C GLY A 8 -2.64 -6.96 12.52
N LEU A 9 -1.65 -6.24 13.05
CA LEU A 9 -1.39 -4.83 12.75
C LEU A 9 -1.34 -4.54 11.24
N ASP A 10 -0.76 -5.43 10.43
CA ASP A 10 -0.70 -5.29 8.97
C ASP A 10 -2.09 -5.38 8.30
N ALA A 11 -2.95 -6.27 8.78
CA ALA A 11 -4.32 -6.43 8.28
C ALA A 11 -5.17 -5.21 8.63
N ALA A 12 -5.07 -4.71 9.87
CA ALA A 12 -5.73 -3.48 10.30
C ALA A 12 -5.24 -2.27 9.47
N THR A 13 -3.92 -2.15 9.29
CA THR A 13 -3.31 -1.10 8.47
C THR A 13 -3.84 -1.15 7.04
N ARG A 14 -3.82 -2.30 6.38
CA ARG A 14 -4.34 -2.45 5.01
C ARG A 14 -5.83 -2.10 4.93
N ALA A 15 -6.65 -2.59 5.86
CA ALA A 15 -8.08 -2.37 5.84
C ALA A 15 -8.48 -0.90 6.06
N ILE A 16 -7.73 -0.17 6.89
CA ILE A 16 -7.95 1.26 7.15
C ILE A 16 -7.40 2.09 6.00
N MET A 17 -6.15 1.87 5.60
CA MET A 17 -5.51 2.66 4.55
C MET A 17 -6.24 2.55 3.21
N SER A 18 -6.72 1.35 2.83
CA SER A 18 -7.48 1.17 1.59
C SER A 18 -8.86 1.84 1.60
N ARG A 19 -9.41 2.14 2.79
CA ARG A 19 -10.67 2.90 2.93
C ARG A 19 -10.44 4.40 2.90
N VAL A 20 -9.34 4.84 3.53
CA VAL A 20 -9.07 6.27 3.76
C VAL A 20 -8.37 6.91 2.56
N LEU A 21 -7.54 6.17 1.82
CA LEU A 21 -6.76 6.70 0.71
C LEU A 21 -6.98 5.89 -0.56
N HIS A 22 -7.35 6.56 -1.65
CA HIS A 22 -7.36 5.97 -2.98
C HIS A 22 -5.93 5.56 -3.42
N PRO A 23 -5.73 4.45 -4.16
CA PRO A 23 -4.41 3.99 -4.59
C PRO A 23 -3.53 5.07 -5.23
N THR A 24 -4.10 5.92 -6.09
CA THR A 24 -3.38 7.02 -6.75
C THR A 24 -2.82 8.05 -5.76
N LEU A 25 -3.52 8.31 -4.64
CA LEU A 25 -3.02 9.19 -3.58
C LEU A 25 -1.94 8.48 -2.74
N GLN A 26 -2.08 7.18 -2.49
CA GLN A 26 -1.08 6.42 -1.74
C GLN A 26 0.30 6.47 -2.42
N LEU A 27 0.35 6.55 -3.75
CA LEU A 27 1.60 6.72 -4.50
C LEU A 27 2.30 8.06 -4.25
N LYS A 28 1.51 9.13 -4.03
CA LYS A 28 2.01 10.49 -3.80
C LYS A 28 2.57 10.69 -2.39
N PHE A 29 2.19 9.84 -1.45
CA PHE A 29 2.64 9.93 -0.06
C PHE A 29 3.82 8.98 0.24
N ASN A 30 4.66 9.40 1.17
CA ASN A 30 5.45 8.49 2.01
C ASN A 30 5.41 9.02 3.46
N MET A 31 5.98 8.30 4.43
CA MET A 31 5.87 8.71 5.83
C MET A 31 6.45 10.10 6.13
N HIS A 32 7.59 10.48 5.52
CA HIS A 32 8.38 11.65 5.92
C HIS A 32 8.62 12.68 4.81
N GLY A 33 8.11 12.47 3.60
CA GLY A 33 8.31 13.30 2.40
C GLY A 33 9.72 13.30 1.79
N LYS A 34 10.72 12.67 2.42
CA LYS A 34 12.14 12.87 2.08
C LYS A 34 12.61 12.32 0.73
N LYS A 35 11.92 11.32 0.15
CA LYS A 35 12.35 10.63 -1.08
C LYS A 35 11.40 10.87 -2.24
N GLY A 36 11.94 11.34 -3.37
CA GLY A 36 11.27 11.38 -4.68
C GLY A 36 10.10 12.36 -4.78
N ASN A 37 10.23 13.56 -4.19
CA ASN A 37 9.19 14.62 -4.20
C ASN A 37 7.81 14.18 -3.70
N LYS A 38 7.76 13.15 -2.85
CA LYS A 38 6.52 12.67 -2.24
C LYS A 38 6.11 13.56 -1.08
N VAL A 39 4.81 13.68 -0.85
CA VAL A 39 4.25 14.44 0.28
C VAL A 39 4.45 13.66 1.58
N ALA A 40 4.78 14.37 2.67
CA ALA A 40 4.94 13.78 4.00
C ALA A 40 3.57 13.44 4.60
N PHE A 41 3.28 12.14 4.78
CA PHE A 41 2.03 11.69 5.37
C PHE A 41 1.94 12.02 6.85
N LYS A 42 3.05 11.89 7.60
CA LYS A 42 3.11 12.12 9.06
C LYS A 42 2.62 13.52 9.48
N GLY A 43 2.81 14.53 8.61
CA GLY A 43 2.38 15.91 8.89
C GLY A 43 0.90 16.18 8.61
N THR A 44 0.15 15.20 8.08
CA THR A 44 -1.26 15.37 7.75
C THR A 44 -2.15 15.00 8.94
N SER A 45 -3.31 15.67 9.08
CA SER A 45 -4.35 15.29 10.03
C SER A 45 -4.85 13.85 9.79
N LEU A 46 -4.86 13.43 8.52
CA LEU A 46 -5.24 12.08 8.10
C LEU A 46 -4.35 11.00 8.73
N CYS A 47 -3.06 11.27 8.90
CA CYS A 47 -2.16 10.33 9.58
C CYS A 47 -2.56 10.13 11.04
N GLY A 48 -2.98 11.19 11.74
CA GLY A 48 -3.49 11.09 13.11
C GLY A 48 -4.73 10.19 13.19
N VAL A 49 -5.70 10.41 12.30
CA VAL A 49 -6.93 9.60 12.21
C VAL A 49 -6.62 8.14 11.91
N VAL A 50 -5.76 7.87 10.93
CA VAL A 50 -5.36 6.51 10.55
C VAL A 50 -4.66 5.80 11.71
N VAL A 51 -3.69 6.45 12.36
CA VAL A 51 -2.95 5.86 13.48
C VAL A 51 -3.89 5.55 14.64
N GLY A 52 -4.77 6.48 15.01
CA GLY A 52 -5.77 6.26 16.06
C GLY A 52 -6.70 5.09 15.74
N ALA A 53 -7.22 5.01 14.50
CA ALA A 53 -8.09 3.93 14.06
C ALA A 53 -7.37 2.56 14.06
N ILE A 54 -6.09 2.52 13.69
CA ILE A 54 -5.30 1.27 13.73
C ILE A 54 -5.04 0.85 15.17
N MET A 55 -4.66 1.77 16.05
CA MET A 55 -4.41 1.49 17.47
C MET A 55 -5.66 0.97 18.18
N GLN A 56 -6.85 1.48 17.84
CA GLN A 56 -8.10 0.95 18.36
C GLN A 56 -8.35 -0.51 17.97
N ARG A 57 -7.88 -0.93 16.78
CA ARG A 57 -8.01 -2.33 16.30
C ARG A 57 -6.87 -3.24 16.74
N ALA A 58 -5.74 -2.66 17.15
CA ALA A 58 -4.55 -3.36 17.62
C ALA A 58 -4.14 -2.80 18.99
N PRO A 59 -4.91 -3.08 20.05
CA PRO A 59 -4.64 -2.55 21.38
C PRO A 59 -3.27 -3.00 21.90
N GLY A 60 -2.59 -2.12 22.64
CA GLY A 60 -1.27 -2.39 23.23
C GLY A 60 -0.09 -2.20 22.27
N VAL A 61 -0.31 -1.86 21.00
CA VAL A 61 0.78 -1.56 20.05
C VAL A 61 1.22 -0.11 20.19
N GLU A 62 2.54 0.09 20.30
CA GLU A 62 3.14 1.42 20.37
C GLU A 62 2.89 2.24 19.09
N THR A 63 2.59 3.53 19.25
CA THR A 63 2.38 4.49 18.17
C THR A 63 3.49 4.47 17.11
N LEU A 64 4.76 4.38 17.54
CA LEU A 64 5.90 4.34 16.63
C LEU A 64 5.87 3.10 15.73
N THR A 65 5.47 1.96 16.29
CA THR A 65 5.33 0.70 15.55
C THR A 65 4.20 0.79 14.51
N VAL A 66 3.06 1.39 14.88
CA VAL A 66 1.98 1.67 13.94
C VAL A 66 2.44 2.58 12.81
N GLN A 67 3.14 3.68 13.13
CA GLN A 67 3.69 4.59 12.12
C GLN A 67 4.66 3.88 11.18
N LYS A 68 5.57 3.03 11.70
CA LYS A 68 6.47 2.22 10.86
C LYS A 68 5.69 1.32 9.89
N THR A 69 4.62 0.68 10.37
CA THR A 69 3.79 -0.20 9.53
C THR A 69 3.03 0.57 8.45
N VAL A 70 2.46 1.73 8.77
CA VAL A 70 1.85 2.64 7.78
C VAL A 70 2.90 3.09 6.76
N GLY A 71 4.12 3.39 7.20
CA GLY A 71 5.22 3.77 6.32
C GLY A 71 5.59 2.66 5.32
N ARG A 72 5.68 1.40 5.79
CA ARG A 72 5.88 0.23 4.94
C ARG A 72 4.74 0.04 3.94
N PHE A 73 3.49 0.23 4.37
CA PHE A 73 2.33 0.15 3.50
C PHE A 73 2.41 1.16 2.33
N LEU A 74 2.75 2.41 2.63
CA LEU A 74 2.91 3.48 1.62
C LEU A 74 4.11 3.23 0.69
N ALA A 75 5.23 2.73 1.23
CA ALA A 75 6.39 2.37 0.41
C ALA A 75 6.06 1.30 -0.63
N GLY A 76 5.22 0.32 -0.26
CA GLY A 76 4.73 -0.73 -1.16
C GLY A 76 3.57 -0.31 -2.08
N ALA A 77 3.19 0.97 -2.14
CA ALA A 77 2.05 1.41 -2.95
C ALA A 77 2.24 1.14 -4.46
N ALA A 78 3.45 1.37 -4.98
CA ALA A 78 3.76 1.14 -6.40
C ALA A 78 3.57 -0.33 -6.82
N ASP A 79 3.90 -1.26 -5.93
CA ASP A 79 3.74 -2.69 -6.19
C ASP A 79 2.27 -3.12 -6.18
N ARG A 80 1.45 -2.46 -5.36
CA ARG A 80 0.01 -2.71 -5.23
C ARG A 80 -0.80 -2.13 -6.40
N ASP A 81 -0.32 -1.07 -7.04
CA ASP A 81 -0.93 -0.47 -8.23
C ASP A 81 -0.56 -1.19 -9.55
N GLY A 82 -0.22 -2.48 -9.48
CA GLY A 82 0.13 -3.29 -10.65
C GLY A 82 1.62 -3.28 -11.02
N GLY A 83 2.49 -2.55 -10.30
CA GLY A 83 3.94 -2.57 -10.53
C GLY A 83 4.56 -3.97 -10.43
N ARG A 84 4.00 -4.86 -9.60
CA ARG A 84 4.44 -6.27 -9.51
C ARG A 84 4.09 -7.10 -10.75
N ARG A 85 3.00 -6.77 -11.45
CA ARG A 85 2.62 -7.41 -12.73
C ARG A 85 3.52 -6.93 -13.86
N ARG A 86 3.80 -5.62 -13.91
CA ARG A 86 4.72 -5.02 -14.90
C ARG A 86 6.17 -5.51 -14.75
N ARG A 87 6.64 -5.78 -13.52
CA ARG A 87 7.98 -6.38 -13.32
C ARG A 87 8.08 -7.81 -13.83
N LYS A 88 6.98 -8.59 -13.76
CA LYS A 88 6.94 -9.94 -14.33
C LYS A 88 6.92 -9.92 -15.87
N SER A 89 6.21 -8.96 -16.47
CA SER A 89 6.20 -8.83 -17.94
C SER A 89 7.55 -8.35 -18.50
N VAL A 90 8.33 -7.56 -17.75
CA VAL A 90 9.68 -7.10 -18.16
C VAL A 90 10.75 -8.20 -18.01
N LEU A 91 10.52 -9.21 -17.17
CA LEU A 91 11.43 -10.35 -16.99
C LEU A 91 11.13 -11.55 -17.91
N GLY A 92 10.30 -11.36 -18.94
CA GLY A 92 10.20 -12.33 -20.05
C GLY A 92 9.49 -13.64 -19.73
N VAL A 93 8.53 -13.66 -18.80
CA VAL A 93 7.52 -14.75 -18.82
C VAL A 93 6.44 -14.30 -19.79
N ALA A 94 6.65 -14.62 -21.07
CA ALA A 94 5.67 -14.44 -22.12
C ALA A 94 4.38 -15.16 -21.72
N ASP A 95 3.28 -14.41 -21.72
CA ASP A 95 1.95 -14.97 -21.56
C ASP A 95 1.64 -15.79 -22.82
N GLU A 96 1.55 -17.11 -22.66
CA GLU A 96 1.31 -18.08 -23.75
C GLU A 96 -0.09 -17.95 -24.39
N ASN A 97 -0.92 -16.98 -23.97
CA ASN A 97 -2.28 -16.79 -24.46
C ASN A 97 -2.57 -15.36 -24.92
N ALA A 98 -1.60 -14.68 -25.52
CA ALA A 98 -1.89 -13.45 -26.28
C ALA A 98 -2.60 -13.83 -27.60
N PRO A 99 -3.84 -13.33 -27.86
CA PRO A 99 -4.51 -13.59 -29.14
C PRO A 99 -3.74 -12.93 -30.28
N TYR A 100 -3.45 -13.73 -31.31
CA TYR A 100 -3.06 -13.26 -32.64
C TYR A 100 -4.22 -12.44 -33.21
N ASP A 101 -4.14 -11.11 -33.15
CA ASP A 101 -4.69 -10.23 -34.19
C ASP A 101 -4.33 -8.77 -33.92
N GLN A 102 -3.41 -8.24 -34.72
CA GLN A 102 -3.70 -7.18 -35.70
C GLN A 102 -2.40 -6.76 -36.38
N ILE A 103 -2.08 -7.47 -37.48
CA ILE A 103 -1.35 -6.86 -38.60
C ILE A 103 -2.35 -5.97 -39.30
N THR A 104 -2.06 -4.69 -39.47
CA THR A 104 -2.61 -3.91 -40.58
C THR A 104 -1.52 -2.97 -41.08
N LEU A 105 -1.30 -3.09 -42.40
CA LEU A 105 -0.30 -2.49 -43.29
C LEU A 105 0.26 -1.13 -42.90
#